data_AF-A0A919R3P8-F1
#
_entry.id   AF-A0A919R3P8-F1
#
_cell.length_a   1.000
_cell.length_b   1.000
_cell.length_c   1.000
_cell.angle_alpha   90.00
_cell.angle_beta   90.00
_cell.angle_gamma   90.00
#
_symmetry.space_group_name_H-M   'P 1'
#
loop_
_entity.id
_entity.type
_entity.pdbx_description
1 polymer ?
#
loop_
_entity_poly.entity_id
_entity_poly.type
_entity_poly.pdbx_seq_one_letter_code
_entity_poly.pdbx_strand_id
1 'polypeptide(L)'
;MRSHRRHLASGATLTAATLTGATLTGVILAGRPALADIRADRPAFADAGAGRSALADAGPGPDAPPAAAGTGTGTGTAMIPKVAGGRTPPVDGAGGGDDRTAGTTRSATIRKAGTAPVTRALVLSVNPGPVVWPPDRVAVLDCGSSAGSHPRPREACAELTRVNGDIGRLRPSDTTACPTTYAPVTFWAVGVWGPRTISGLRVFTNQCSMLVTLRSVAAF
;
A
#
# COMPACT_ATOMS: atom_id res chain seq x y z
N MET A 1 -29.20 -38.77 -33.87
CA MET A 1 -28.18 -39.55 -34.63
C MET A 1 -27.20 -38.57 -35.28
N ARG A 2 -25.89 -38.91 -35.28
CA ARG A 2 -24.71 -38.16 -35.80
C ARG A 2 -24.26 -36.96 -34.96
N SER A 3 -23.28 -37.08 -34.05
CA SER A 3 -21.84 -37.37 -34.23
C SER A 3 -21.18 -36.46 -35.25
N HIS A 4 -20.34 -35.52 -34.80
CA HIS A 4 -19.01 -35.29 -35.37
C HIS A 4 -18.11 -34.55 -34.36
N ARG A 5 -17.33 -35.33 -33.60
CA ARG A 5 -16.01 -34.92 -33.09
C ARG A 5 -15.09 -34.77 -34.30
N ARG A 6 -14.32 -33.68 -34.39
CA ARG A 6 -13.07 -33.64 -35.14
C ARG A 6 -11.98 -33.05 -34.25
N HIS A 7 -11.10 -33.94 -33.81
CA HIS A 7 -9.78 -33.67 -33.29
C HIS A 7 -8.89 -33.15 -34.41
N LEU A 8 -8.13 -32.07 -34.17
CA LEU A 8 -6.87 -31.83 -34.86
C LEU A 8 -5.84 -31.44 -33.79
N ALA A 9 -5.00 -32.42 -33.47
CA ALA A 9 -3.79 -32.27 -32.70
C ALA A 9 -2.67 -31.83 -33.66
N SER A 10 -2.08 -30.65 -33.45
CA SER A 10 -0.82 -30.27 -34.10
C SER A 10 0.34 -30.77 -33.25
N GLY A 11 0.99 -31.83 -33.72
CA GLY A 11 2.26 -32.30 -33.18
C GLY A 11 3.38 -31.34 -33.57
N ALA A 12 4.00 -30.72 -32.57
CA ALA A 12 5.27 -30.02 -32.73
C ALA A 12 6.40 -31.06 -32.61
N THR A 13 7.03 -31.38 -33.74
CA THR A 13 8.28 -32.14 -33.79
C THR A 13 9.43 -31.26 -33.30
N LEU A 14 9.99 -31.58 -32.14
CA LEU A 14 11.27 -31.05 -31.65
C LEU A 14 12.42 -31.84 -32.30
N THR A 15 13.13 -31.22 -33.23
CA THR A 15 14.42 -31.71 -33.71
C THR A 15 15.49 -31.41 -32.68
N ALA A 16 16.12 -32.46 -32.15
CA ALA A 16 17.28 -32.35 -31.28
C ALA A 16 18.50 -31.92 -32.11
N ALA A 17 19.03 -30.72 -31.87
CA ALA A 17 20.32 -30.30 -32.38
C ALA A 17 21.42 -30.85 -31.47
N THR A 18 22.21 -31.77 -31.99
CA THR A 18 23.47 -32.24 -31.39
C THR A 18 24.49 -31.11 -31.43
N LEU A 19 24.84 -30.56 -30.27
CA LEU A 19 25.97 -29.65 -30.08
C LEU A 19 27.26 -30.47 -30.05
N THR A 20 27.89 -30.64 -31.21
CA THR A 20 29.26 -31.14 -31.32
C THR A 20 30.21 -30.01 -30.91
N GLY A 21 31.11 -30.31 -29.97
CA GLY A 21 32.03 -29.35 -29.37
C GLY A 21 32.91 -28.62 -30.38
N ALA A 22 32.91 -27.28 -30.29
CA ALA A 22 33.93 -26.44 -30.87
C ALA A 22 34.76 -25.83 -29.73
N THR A 23 36.06 -26.01 -29.88
CA THR A 23 37.16 -25.72 -28.97
C THR A 23 37.21 -24.26 -28.49
N LEU A 24 37.41 -24.11 -27.18
CA LEU A 24 37.84 -22.88 -26.50
C LEU A 24 39.22 -22.44 -27.01
N THR A 25 39.28 -21.54 -27.99
CA THR A 25 40.47 -20.68 -28.19
C THR A 25 40.06 -19.40 -28.90
N GLY A 26 40.17 -18.26 -28.20
CA GLY A 26 40.25 -16.95 -28.84
C GLY A 26 39.12 -15.97 -28.54
N VAL A 27 39.03 -15.46 -27.31
CA VAL A 27 38.47 -14.11 -27.06
C VAL A 27 39.33 -13.41 -25.99
N ILE A 28 40.49 -12.90 -26.41
CA ILE A 28 41.23 -11.87 -25.66
C ILE A 28 41.74 -10.87 -26.70
N LEU A 29 40.97 -9.82 -26.99
CA LEU A 29 41.36 -8.40 -26.93
C LEU A 29 40.28 -7.52 -27.59
N ALA A 30 40.12 -6.32 -27.03
CA ALA A 30 39.34 -5.18 -27.50
C ALA A 30 37.85 -5.15 -27.12
N GLY A 31 37.56 -4.39 -26.07
CA GLY A 31 36.21 -3.91 -25.77
C GLY A 31 35.99 -3.69 -24.29
N ARG A 32 36.56 -2.62 -23.72
CA ARG A 32 36.07 -2.07 -22.44
C ARG A 32 34.78 -1.32 -22.76
N PRO A 33 33.56 -1.76 -22.38
CA PRO A 33 32.42 -0.86 -22.45
C PRO A 33 32.58 0.21 -21.36
N ALA A 34 32.55 1.46 -21.81
CA ALA A 34 32.60 2.64 -20.98
C ALA A 34 31.49 2.62 -19.93
N LEU A 35 31.88 2.86 -18.68
CA LEU A 35 31.00 3.08 -17.55
C LEU A 35 30.40 4.50 -17.68
N ALA A 36 29.46 4.72 -18.61
CA ALA A 36 28.90 6.07 -18.84
C ALA A 36 27.37 6.15 -19.02
N ASP A 37 26.63 5.06 -19.24
CA ASP A 37 25.23 5.17 -19.70
C ASP A 37 24.12 4.71 -18.73
N ILE A 38 24.35 4.68 -17.42
CA ILE A 38 23.26 4.40 -16.45
C ILE A 38 22.30 5.59 -16.27
N ARG A 39 22.59 6.77 -16.85
CA ARG A 39 21.75 7.97 -16.65
C ARG A 39 20.61 8.13 -17.67
N ALA A 40 20.55 7.29 -18.71
CA ALA A 40 19.63 7.49 -19.83
C ALA A 40 18.28 6.77 -19.71
N ASP A 41 18.11 5.82 -18.78
CA ASP A 41 16.83 5.08 -18.64
C ASP A 41 16.04 5.53 -17.40
N ARG A 42 15.85 6.85 -17.27
CA ARG A 42 14.80 7.37 -16.39
C ARG A 42 13.48 7.24 -17.16
N PRO A 43 12.47 6.52 -16.65
CA PRO A 43 11.15 6.57 -17.25
C PRO A 43 10.69 8.02 -17.26
N ALA A 44 10.43 8.54 -18.45
CA ALA A 44 9.77 9.80 -18.64
C ALA A 44 8.42 9.75 -17.90
N PHE A 45 8.33 10.43 -16.77
CA PHE A 45 7.04 10.87 -16.26
C PHE A 45 6.46 11.75 -17.35
N ALA A 46 5.45 11.24 -18.04
CA ALA A 46 4.69 12.00 -19.01
C ALA A 46 4.18 13.27 -18.32
N ASP A 47 4.68 14.41 -18.80
CA ASP A 47 4.08 15.72 -18.61
C ASP A 47 2.62 15.65 -19.02
N ALA A 48 1.72 15.63 -18.03
CA ALA A 48 0.36 16.11 -18.21
C ALA A 48 0.45 17.63 -18.39
N GLY A 49 0.76 18.04 -19.63
CA GLY A 49 0.80 19.42 -20.07
C GLY A 49 -0.52 20.13 -19.78
N ALA A 50 -0.45 21.03 -18.81
CA ALA A 50 -1.00 22.38 -18.85
C ALA A 50 -2.12 22.67 -19.87
N GLY A 51 -3.36 22.57 -19.41
CA GLY A 51 -4.41 23.53 -19.77
C GLY A 51 -4.10 24.87 -19.09
N ARG A 52 -3.11 25.60 -19.62
CA ARG A 52 -2.78 26.97 -19.19
C ARG A 52 -3.57 27.95 -20.05
N SER A 53 -4.78 28.28 -19.62
CA SER A 53 -5.49 29.50 -20.03
C SER A 53 -6.62 29.78 -19.03
N ALA A 54 -6.64 31.02 -18.52
CA ALA A 54 -7.65 31.64 -17.66
C ALA A 54 -7.64 31.28 -16.16
N LEU A 55 -6.66 31.83 -15.42
CA LEU A 55 -6.83 32.26 -14.02
C LEU A 55 -5.71 33.27 -13.68
N ALA A 56 -5.74 34.40 -14.39
CA ALA A 56 -5.08 35.63 -13.97
C ALA A 56 -6.19 36.67 -13.84
N ASP A 57 -6.88 36.66 -12.70
CA ASP A 57 -7.53 37.80 -12.02
C ASP A 57 -8.52 37.28 -10.98
N ALA A 58 -8.00 37.03 -9.77
CA ALA A 58 -8.80 37.00 -8.56
C ALA A 58 -7.85 37.32 -7.40
N GLY A 59 -7.68 38.62 -7.13
CA GLY A 59 -7.04 39.06 -5.89
C GLY A 59 -7.81 38.56 -4.67
N PRO A 60 -7.16 38.38 -3.50
CA PRO A 60 -7.85 38.01 -2.28
C PRO A 60 -8.88 39.08 -1.91
N GLY A 61 -10.14 38.67 -1.80
CA GLY A 61 -11.23 39.54 -1.33
C GLY A 61 -10.97 40.05 0.10
N PRO A 62 -11.44 41.26 0.44
CA PRO A 62 -11.11 41.93 1.69
C PRO A 62 -11.95 41.41 2.88
N ASP A 63 -11.94 40.11 3.18
CA ASP A 63 -12.67 39.56 4.35
C ASP A 63 -12.00 38.33 4.99
N ALA A 64 -10.70 38.14 4.79
CA ALA A 64 -9.95 37.11 5.53
C ALA A 64 -9.73 37.57 6.99
N PRO A 65 -10.32 36.91 8.01
CA PRO A 65 -10.00 37.22 9.40
C PRO A 65 -8.55 36.85 9.71
N PRO A 66 -7.83 37.62 10.54
CA PRO A 66 -6.44 37.33 10.88
C PRO A 66 -6.35 35.99 11.62
N ALA A 67 -5.42 35.15 11.16
CA ALA A 67 -5.00 33.95 11.86
C ALA A 67 -4.51 34.34 13.27
N ALA A 68 -5.22 33.87 14.29
CA ALA A 68 -4.81 34.04 15.68
C ALA A 68 -3.50 33.29 15.90
N ALA A 69 -2.44 34.03 16.22
CA ALA A 69 -1.18 33.51 16.71
C ALA A 69 -1.40 32.88 18.09
N GLY A 70 -1.44 31.55 18.15
CA GLY A 70 -1.39 30.80 19.40
C GLY A 70 0.06 30.53 19.78
N THR A 71 0.62 31.36 20.66
CA THR A 71 1.87 31.10 21.37
C THR A 71 1.63 30.06 22.47
N GLY A 72 1.86 28.79 22.14
CA GLY A 72 1.85 27.67 23.09
C GLY A 72 3.26 27.21 23.43
N THR A 73 3.89 27.84 24.42
CA THR A 73 5.11 27.32 25.06
C THR A 73 4.71 26.22 26.04
N GLY A 74 4.84 24.96 25.62
CA GLY A 74 4.58 23.79 26.46
C GLY A 74 5.83 22.91 26.57
N THR A 75 6.70 23.23 27.53
CA THR A 75 7.85 22.38 27.91
C THR A 75 7.33 21.20 28.74
N GLY A 76 6.80 20.18 28.07
CA GLY A 76 6.36 18.94 28.69
C GLY A 76 7.45 17.88 28.65
N THR A 77 8.35 17.88 29.63
CA THR A 77 9.27 16.76 29.88
C THR A 77 8.46 15.51 30.20
N ALA A 78 8.31 14.61 29.23
CA ALA A 78 7.74 13.30 29.47
C ALA A 78 8.73 12.48 30.31
N MET A 79 8.33 12.16 31.55
CA MET A 79 8.98 11.15 32.37
C MET A 79 9.01 9.83 31.62
N ILE A 80 10.22 9.34 31.34
CA ILE A 80 10.47 7.95 30.97
C ILE A 80 10.36 7.12 32.25
N PRO A 81 9.42 6.17 32.40
CA PRO A 81 9.45 5.26 33.52
C PRO A 81 10.67 4.32 33.40
N LYS A 82 11.52 4.37 34.41
CA LYS A 82 12.64 3.45 34.65
C LYS A 82 12.13 2.01 34.65
N VAL A 83 12.43 1.25 33.59
CA VAL A 83 12.23 -0.21 33.57
C VAL A 83 13.12 -0.83 34.63
N ALA A 84 12.50 -1.35 35.68
CA ALA A 84 13.16 -2.17 36.68
C ALA A 84 13.64 -3.47 36.04
N GLY A 85 14.92 -3.80 36.27
CA GLY A 85 15.54 -5.04 35.80
C GLY A 85 14.80 -6.28 36.29
N GLY A 86 14.24 -7.01 35.33
CA GLY A 86 13.69 -8.35 35.52
C GLY A 86 14.80 -9.39 35.36
N ARG A 87 15.00 -10.19 36.42
CA ARG A 87 15.93 -11.31 36.56
C ARG A 87 15.87 -12.29 35.39
N THR A 88 17.05 -12.63 34.87
CA THR A 88 17.27 -13.85 34.08
C THR A 88 17.01 -15.09 34.95
N PRO A 89 16.26 -16.09 34.48
CA PRO A 89 16.18 -17.39 35.16
C PRO A 89 17.51 -18.16 35.04
N PRO A 90 17.85 -19.01 36.02
CA PRO A 90 19.06 -19.83 35.98
C PRO A 90 18.94 -20.89 34.86
N VAL A 91 20.06 -21.08 34.15
CA VAL A 91 20.28 -22.19 33.24
C VAL A 91 20.80 -23.38 34.05
N ASP A 92 19.92 -24.31 34.38
CA ASP A 92 20.34 -25.59 34.95
C ASP A 92 20.92 -26.46 33.83
N GLY A 93 22.23 -26.67 33.90
CA GLY A 93 22.93 -27.67 33.10
C GLY A 93 22.64 -29.06 33.66
N ALA A 94 22.20 -29.97 32.80
CA ALA A 94 22.24 -31.40 33.04
C ALA A 94 23.17 -32.06 32.01
N GLY A 95 24.14 -32.80 32.55
CA GLY A 95 25.18 -33.51 31.82
C GLY A 95 24.68 -34.69 30.99
N GLY A 96 25.60 -35.23 30.20
CA GLY A 96 25.32 -36.21 29.15
C GLY A 96 25.49 -37.68 29.52
N GLY A 97 25.49 -38.47 28.43
CA GLY A 97 25.59 -39.93 28.36
C GLY A 97 24.22 -40.61 28.46
N ASP A 98 23.83 -41.62 27.67
CA ASP A 98 24.41 -42.36 26.55
C ASP A 98 23.35 -43.43 26.24
N ASP A 99 22.76 -43.45 25.03
CA ASP A 99 22.40 -44.69 24.32
C ASP A 99 21.50 -44.49 23.07
N ARG A 100 21.88 -45.24 22.03
CA ARG A 100 21.08 -45.68 20.86
C ARG A 100 20.58 -44.59 19.90
N THR A 101 21.44 -44.34 18.92
CA THR A 101 21.11 -43.86 17.57
C THR A 101 20.00 -44.72 16.93
N ALA A 102 18.74 -44.34 17.15
CA ALA A 102 17.64 -44.69 16.26
C ALA A 102 17.33 -43.43 15.44
N GLY A 103 17.79 -43.43 14.19
CA GLY A 103 17.53 -42.36 13.23
C GLY A 103 16.03 -42.21 12.99
N THR A 104 15.39 -41.36 13.81
CA THR A 104 14.04 -40.88 13.54
C THR A 104 14.17 -39.82 12.47
N THR A 105 13.97 -40.23 11.21
CA THR A 105 13.73 -39.30 10.10
C THR A 105 12.50 -38.47 10.46
N ARG A 106 12.73 -37.27 10.97
CA ARG A 106 11.69 -36.29 11.23
C ARG A 106 11.19 -35.84 9.85
N SER A 107 10.11 -36.46 9.41
CA SER A 107 9.46 -36.13 8.15
C SER A 107 9.03 -34.66 8.20
N ALA A 108 9.81 -33.80 7.56
CA ALA A 108 9.52 -32.39 7.45
C ALA A 108 8.36 -32.24 6.46
N THR A 109 7.15 -32.01 6.97
CA THR A 109 6.04 -31.57 6.12
C THR A 109 6.41 -30.21 5.55
N ILE A 110 6.71 -30.15 4.25
CA ILE A 110 6.87 -28.89 3.53
C ILE A 110 5.53 -28.15 3.64
N ARG A 111 5.50 -27.02 4.35
CA ARG A 111 4.34 -26.13 4.31
C ARG A 111 4.19 -25.67 2.86
N LYS A 112 3.05 -25.95 2.25
CA LYS A 112 2.68 -25.38 0.95
C LYS A 112 2.94 -23.88 1.03
N ALA A 113 3.78 -23.37 0.15
CA ALA A 113 3.99 -21.94 0.02
C ALA A 113 2.61 -21.32 -0.22
N GLY A 114 2.11 -20.57 0.78
CA GLY A 114 0.91 -19.78 0.61
C GLY A 114 1.14 -18.78 -0.52
N THR A 115 0.07 -18.40 -1.21
CA THR A 115 0.09 -17.26 -2.12
C THR A 115 0.82 -16.10 -1.44
N ALA A 116 1.82 -15.52 -2.12
CA ALA A 116 2.55 -14.37 -1.59
C ALA A 116 1.54 -13.30 -1.11
N PRO A 117 1.78 -12.64 0.04
CA PRO A 117 0.88 -11.62 0.54
C PRO A 117 0.65 -10.55 -0.54
N VAL A 118 -0.61 -10.36 -0.91
CA VAL A 118 -0.97 -9.28 -1.83
C VAL A 118 -1.03 -8.00 -1.01
N THR A 119 -0.03 -7.13 -1.14
CA THR A 119 0.07 -5.88 -0.38
C THR A 119 -1.14 -5.00 -0.65
N ARG A 120 -1.89 -4.64 0.40
CA ARG A 120 -3.03 -3.73 0.33
C ARG A 120 -2.87 -2.71 1.43
N ALA A 121 -2.12 -1.66 1.17
CA ALA A 121 -1.75 -0.67 2.17
C ALA A 121 -2.16 0.73 1.70
N LEU A 122 -2.83 1.47 2.56
CA LEU A 122 -3.37 2.80 2.28
C LEU A 122 -3.03 3.76 3.42
N VAL A 123 -2.62 4.97 3.04
CA VAL A 123 -2.58 6.14 3.91
C VAL A 123 -3.82 6.96 3.61
N LEU A 124 -4.59 7.28 4.64
CA LEU A 124 -5.81 8.04 4.58
C LEU A 124 -5.60 9.38 5.26
N SER A 125 -6.18 10.45 4.72
CA SER A 125 -6.24 11.73 5.40
C SER A 125 -7.58 12.43 5.22
N VAL A 126 -7.92 13.25 6.21
CA VAL A 126 -9.08 14.15 6.19
C VAL A 126 -8.58 15.56 6.45
N ASN A 127 -9.12 16.53 5.71
CA ASN A 127 -8.81 17.94 5.82
C ASN A 127 -10.07 18.80 5.82
N PRO A 128 -10.13 19.86 6.65
CA PRO A 128 -11.10 20.94 6.48
C PRO A 128 -10.85 21.67 5.16
N GLY A 129 -11.93 22.05 4.46
CA GLY A 129 -11.84 22.77 3.20
C GLY A 129 -11.41 21.90 2.00
N PRO A 130 -11.22 22.51 0.82
CA PRO A 130 -10.81 21.84 -0.40
C PRO A 130 -9.28 21.65 -0.50
N VAL A 131 -8.58 21.50 0.63
CA VAL A 131 -7.11 21.34 0.67
C VAL A 131 -6.71 19.90 0.98
N VAL A 132 -5.56 19.47 0.48
CA VAL A 132 -5.00 18.13 0.74
C VAL A 132 -3.81 18.13 1.70
N TRP A 133 -3.20 19.30 1.89
CA TRP A 133 -1.98 19.47 2.69
C TRP A 133 -1.98 20.83 3.40
N PRO A 134 -1.47 20.92 4.65
CA PRO A 134 -1.08 19.80 5.53
C PRO A 134 -2.29 18.99 6.01
N PRO A 135 -2.15 17.67 6.27
CA PRO A 135 -3.25 16.84 6.74
C PRO A 135 -3.66 17.20 8.19
N ASP A 136 -4.96 17.34 8.44
CA ASP A 136 -5.51 17.51 9.80
C ASP A 136 -5.54 16.18 10.57
N ARG A 137 -6.05 15.12 9.94
CA ARG A 137 -6.05 13.76 10.48
C ARG A 137 -5.47 12.79 9.48
N VAL A 138 -4.73 11.79 9.98
CA VAL A 138 -4.10 10.74 9.17
C VAL A 138 -4.26 9.38 9.84
N ALA A 139 -4.56 8.36 9.04
CA ALA A 139 -4.51 6.97 9.47
C ALA A 139 -3.87 6.07 8.40
N VAL A 140 -3.29 4.98 8.84
CA VAL A 140 -2.72 3.93 7.98
C VAL A 140 -3.56 2.67 8.12
N LEU A 141 -3.84 2.04 6.99
CA LEU A 141 -4.48 0.73 6.87
C LEU A 141 -3.54 -0.23 6.16
N ASP A 142 -3.34 -1.41 6.74
CA ASP A 142 -2.86 -2.60 6.05
C ASP A 142 -4.00 -3.62 6.00
N CYS A 143 -4.62 -3.75 4.84
CA CYS A 143 -5.71 -4.69 4.59
C CYS A 143 -5.26 -6.11 4.25
N GLY A 144 -3.95 -6.35 4.12
CA GLY A 144 -3.40 -7.72 4.09
C GLY A 144 -3.46 -8.37 5.47
N SER A 145 -3.18 -7.59 6.52
CA SER A 145 -3.20 -8.04 7.92
C SER A 145 -4.38 -7.52 8.75
N SER A 146 -5.21 -6.62 8.20
CA SER A 146 -6.24 -5.88 8.92
C SER A 146 -5.69 -5.10 10.13
N ALA A 147 -4.55 -4.44 9.95
CA ALA A 147 -3.85 -3.67 10.98
C ALA A 147 -3.57 -2.22 10.52
N GLY A 148 -2.82 -1.48 11.34
CA GLY A 148 -2.45 -0.08 11.08
C GLY A 148 -2.85 0.84 12.22
N SER A 149 -2.70 2.16 12.03
CA SER A 149 -3.08 3.17 13.02
C SER A 149 -4.57 3.52 12.98
N HIS A 150 -5.30 3.06 11.96
CA HIS A 150 -6.75 3.27 11.87
C HIS A 150 -7.47 2.56 13.05
N PRO A 151 -8.35 3.23 13.82
CA PRO A 151 -8.98 2.64 15.01
C PRO A 151 -9.87 1.42 14.73
N ARG A 152 -10.40 1.32 13.51
CA ARG A 152 -11.31 0.23 13.06
C ARG A 152 -10.83 -0.45 11.77
N PRO A 153 -9.64 -1.08 11.78
CA PRO A 153 -8.97 -1.48 10.54
C PRO A 153 -9.71 -2.62 9.83
N ARG A 154 -10.31 -3.54 10.59
CA ARG A 154 -11.05 -4.68 10.05
C ARG A 154 -12.28 -4.26 9.28
N GLU A 155 -13.08 -3.35 9.84
CA GLU A 155 -14.31 -2.86 9.19
C GLU A 155 -14.00 -2.00 7.97
N ALA A 156 -13.02 -1.09 8.08
CA ALA A 156 -12.59 -0.26 6.96
C ALA A 156 -12.09 -1.11 5.79
N CYS A 157 -11.24 -2.12 6.06
CA CYS A 157 -10.74 -3.03 5.03
C CYS A 157 -11.85 -3.89 4.42
N ALA A 158 -12.86 -4.29 5.19
CA ALA A 158 -14.02 -5.00 4.64
C ALA A 158 -14.80 -4.13 3.65
N GLU A 159 -14.99 -2.84 3.93
CA GLU A 159 -15.63 -1.89 3.02
C GLU A 159 -14.82 -1.65 1.75
N LEU A 160 -13.52 -1.39 1.89
CA LEU A 160 -12.62 -1.20 0.76
C LEU A 160 -12.52 -2.44 -0.12
N THR A 161 -12.57 -3.64 0.45
CA THR A 161 -12.54 -4.88 -0.31
C THR A 161 -13.73 -5.01 -1.25
N ARG A 162 -14.94 -4.60 -0.83
CA ARG A 162 -16.14 -4.64 -1.69
C ARG A 162 -16.02 -3.77 -2.94
N VAL A 163 -15.20 -2.72 -2.87
CA VAL A 163 -14.95 -1.78 -3.98
C VAL A 163 -13.56 -1.95 -4.59
N ASN A 164 -12.81 -2.99 -4.23
CA ASN A 164 -11.43 -3.21 -4.68
C ASN A 164 -10.51 -1.99 -4.45
N GLY A 165 -10.64 -1.35 -3.28
CA GLY A 165 -9.88 -0.17 -2.90
C GLY A 165 -10.27 1.12 -3.63
N ASP A 166 -11.29 1.09 -4.50
CA ASP A 166 -11.77 2.28 -5.22
C ASP A 166 -12.68 3.14 -4.33
N ILE A 167 -12.09 4.19 -3.74
CA ILE A 167 -12.79 5.16 -2.89
C ILE A 167 -13.98 5.81 -3.60
N GLY A 168 -13.86 6.06 -4.91
CA GLY A 168 -14.90 6.68 -5.72
C GLY A 168 -16.14 5.80 -5.90
N ARG A 169 -16.03 4.50 -5.61
CA ARG A 169 -17.13 3.53 -5.66
C ARG A 169 -17.85 3.34 -4.33
N LEU A 170 -17.35 3.93 -3.24
CA LEU A 170 -18.09 3.96 -1.98
C LEU A 170 -19.36 4.82 -2.15
N ARG A 171 -20.46 4.36 -1.54
CA ARG A 171 -21.79 4.98 -1.66
C ARG A 171 -22.34 5.29 -0.27
N PRO A 172 -23.08 6.42 -0.15
CA PRO A 172 -23.74 6.81 1.09
C PRO A 172 -24.69 5.72 1.57
N SER A 173 -24.91 5.68 2.89
CA SER A 173 -26.02 4.93 3.46
C SER A 173 -27.34 5.58 3.02
N ASP A 174 -28.29 4.77 2.58
CA ASP A 174 -29.61 5.24 2.15
C ASP A 174 -30.51 5.66 3.32
N THR A 175 -30.09 5.39 4.55
CA THR A 175 -30.90 5.56 5.77
C THR A 175 -30.63 6.86 6.51
N THR A 176 -29.62 7.65 6.10
CA THR A 176 -29.17 8.81 6.88
C THR A 176 -29.20 10.06 6.03
N ALA A 177 -30.06 11.01 6.41
CA ALA A 177 -30.08 12.34 5.82
C ALA A 177 -28.99 13.22 6.47
N CYS A 178 -28.32 14.03 5.65
CA CYS A 178 -27.35 15.01 6.11
C CYS A 178 -27.91 16.44 5.99
N PRO A 179 -27.49 17.36 6.88
CA PRO A 179 -27.78 18.78 6.73
C PRO A 179 -27.26 19.33 5.39
N THR A 180 -27.90 20.40 4.91
CA THR A 180 -27.51 21.11 3.67
C THR A 180 -26.41 22.15 3.89
N THR A 181 -25.88 22.27 5.12
CA THR A 181 -24.79 23.20 5.45
C THR A 181 -23.56 22.92 4.60
N TYR A 182 -22.98 23.99 4.05
CA TYR A 182 -21.73 23.93 3.32
C TYR A 182 -20.54 24.18 4.26
N ALA A 183 -19.79 23.13 4.54
CA ALA A 183 -18.59 23.17 5.37
C ALA A 183 -17.63 22.08 4.83
N PRO A 184 -16.99 22.32 3.68
CA PRO A 184 -16.38 21.27 2.88
C PRO A 184 -15.29 20.52 3.65
N VAL A 185 -15.20 19.23 3.40
CA VAL A 185 -14.11 18.38 3.90
C VAL A 185 -13.53 17.57 2.75
N THR A 186 -12.21 17.44 2.74
CA THR A 186 -11.49 16.68 1.72
C THR A 186 -10.97 15.38 2.33
N PHE A 187 -11.32 14.26 1.72
CA PHE A 187 -10.75 12.95 2.01
C PHE A 187 -9.76 12.56 0.92
N TRP A 188 -8.56 12.14 1.32
CA TRP A 188 -7.54 11.64 0.41
C TRP A 188 -7.09 10.25 0.83
N ALA A 189 -6.87 9.37 -0.14
CA ALA A 189 -6.35 8.03 0.07
C ALA A 189 -5.27 7.73 -0.96
N VAL A 190 -4.10 7.33 -0.49
CA VAL A 190 -2.99 6.92 -1.35
C VAL A 190 -2.41 5.60 -0.90
N GLY A 191 -1.92 4.81 -1.85
CA GLY A 191 -1.22 3.58 -1.54
C GLY A 191 -1.35 2.55 -2.65
N VAL A 192 -1.48 1.29 -2.25
CA VAL A 192 -1.50 0.14 -3.16
C VAL A 192 -2.62 -0.83 -2.81
N TRP A 193 -3.17 -1.47 -3.84
CA TRP A 193 -4.13 -2.56 -3.75
C TRP A 193 -3.72 -3.68 -4.68
N GLY A 194 -2.87 -4.56 -4.16
CA GLY A 194 -2.15 -5.55 -4.95
C GLY A 194 -1.29 -4.88 -6.02
N PRO A 195 -1.47 -5.20 -7.31
CA PRO A 195 -0.67 -4.62 -8.39
C PRO A 195 -1.05 -3.17 -8.74
N ARG A 196 -2.15 -2.63 -8.17
CA ARG A 196 -2.66 -1.31 -8.51
C ARG A 196 -2.21 -0.26 -7.50
N THR A 197 -1.76 0.89 -7.98
CA THR A 197 -1.65 2.09 -7.14
C THR A 197 -3.05 2.72 -6.97
N ILE A 198 -3.29 3.27 -5.79
CA ILE A 198 -4.48 4.05 -5.46
C ILE A 198 -4.02 5.49 -5.20
N SER A 199 -4.70 6.43 -5.85
CA SER A 199 -4.68 7.85 -5.49
C SER A 199 -6.10 8.36 -5.68
N GLY A 200 -6.84 8.45 -4.58
CA GLY A 200 -8.24 8.84 -4.56
C GLY A 200 -8.43 10.11 -3.75
N LEU A 201 -8.94 11.16 -4.39
CA LEU A 201 -9.30 12.42 -3.75
C LEU A 201 -10.82 12.60 -3.84
N ARG A 202 -11.47 12.98 -2.75
CA ARG A 202 -12.90 13.32 -2.76
C ARG A 202 -13.20 14.47 -1.82
N VAL A 203 -13.84 15.51 -2.35
CA VAL A 203 -14.38 16.61 -1.56
C VAL A 203 -15.85 16.33 -1.26
N PHE A 204 -16.23 16.54 -0.02
CA PHE A 204 -17.59 16.37 0.48
C PHE A 204 -18.13 17.72 0.93
N THR A 205 -19.43 17.94 0.72
CA THR A 205 -20.13 19.20 1.08
C THR A 205 -20.01 19.52 2.58
N ASN A 206 -20.03 18.48 3.41
CA ASN A 206 -19.82 18.56 4.85
C ASN A 206 -19.37 17.22 5.44
N GLN A 207 -18.95 17.25 6.71
CA GLN A 207 -18.51 16.06 7.45
C GLN A 207 -19.58 14.96 7.50
N CYS A 208 -20.86 15.30 7.63
CA CYS A 208 -21.93 14.29 7.60
C CYS A 208 -21.91 13.52 6.28
N SER A 209 -21.89 14.22 5.14
CA SER A 209 -21.88 13.59 3.82
C SER A 209 -20.65 12.69 3.59
N MET A 210 -19.51 13.04 4.18
CA MET A 210 -18.31 12.20 4.20
C MET A 210 -18.53 10.93 5.01
N LEU A 211 -19.00 11.06 6.25
CA LEU A 211 -19.17 9.93 7.17
C LEU A 211 -20.21 8.93 6.68
N VAL A 212 -21.34 9.38 6.12
CA VAL A 212 -22.36 8.46 5.57
C VAL A 212 -21.87 7.72 4.33
N THR A 213 -20.95 8.31 3.56
CA THR A 213 -20.36 7.69 2.35
C THR A 213 -19.24 6.71 2.69
N LEU A 214 -18.28 7.16 3.50
CA LEU A 214 -17.04 6.42 3.77
C LEU A 214 -17.15 5.50 4.98
N ARG A 215 -18.12 5.75 5.87
CA ARG A 215 -18.42 4.91 7.03
C ARG A 215 -17.16 4.62 7.85
N SER A 216 -16.82 3.35 8.02
CA SER A 216 -15.66 2.92 8.81
C SER A 216 -14.34 3.38 8.19
N VAL A 217 -14.27 3.62 6.88
CA VAL A 217 -13.04 4.09 6.22
C VAL A 217 -12.61 5.49 6.68
N ALA A 218 -13.54 6.34 7.13
CA ALA A 218 -13.25 7.69 7.61
C ALA A 218 -13.32 7.84 9.14
N ALA A 219 -13.31 6.73 9.87
CA ALA A 219 -13.49 6.71 11.33
C ALA A 219 -12.15 6.73 12.09
N PHE A 220 -11.38 7.80 11.90
CA PHE A 220 -10.08 8.06 12.53
C PHE A 220 -9.86 9.53 12.87
#